data_AF-C0ZSG4-F1
#
_entry.id   AF-C0ZSG4-F1
#
_cell.length_a   1.000
_cell.length_b   1.000
_cell.length_c   1.000
_cell.angle_alpha   90.00
_cell.angle_beta   90.00
_cell.angle_gamma   90.00
#
_symmetry.space_group_name_H-M   'P 1'
#
loop_
_entity.id
_entity.type
_entity.pdbx_description
1 polymer ?
#
loop_
_entity_poly.entity_id
_entity_poly.type
_entity_poly.pdbx_seq_one_letter_code
_entity_poly.pdbx_strand_id
1 'polypeptide(L)'
;MKVFDPTNSGNNQPRPPARDPPRTRIASVDDVFATGPNALTVKGQPTLQHIDFTFLDSFRFPDRQGFPDSYRAFIRHAGWARTFGLWLIYPPVLPGFADGWQGRARNLTAHLRSVYREGQDDEFDWMIEPDGDWSLPDSLQVFGWSENGDALLWDTASRGTDGEFPVWESRSFNSLHRLGGSLYEALPSIRTRTASLFGPRAYDIEPLLPIPL
;
A
#
# COMPACT_ATOMS: atom_id res chain seq x y z
N MET A 1 26.22 44.07 -70.61
CA MET A 1 26.82 42.79 -71.00
C MET A 1 27.49 42.19 -69.77
N LYS A 2 26.77 41.32 -69.06
CA LYS A 2 27.26 40.50 -67.94
C LYS A 2 26.62 39.12 -68.08
N VAL A 3 27.46 38.14 -67.84
CA VAL A 3 27.43 36.76 -68.34
C VAL A 3 26.38 35.94 -67.60
N PHE A 4 25.60 35.17 -68.36
CA PHE A 4 24.76 34.07 -67.91
C PHE A 4 25.66 32.84 -67.67
N ASP A 5 25.61 32.25 -66.49
CA ASP A 5 26.26 30.98 -66.18
C ASP A 5 25.18 29.94 -65.84
N PRO A 6 24.92 28.93 -66.70
CA PRO A 6 23.81 28.00 -66.53
C PRO A 6 24.32 26.65 -66.01
N THR A 7 24.72 26.56 -64.75
CA THR A 7 24.99 25.26 -64.10
C THR A 7 24.64 25.29 -62.61
N ASN A 8 23.35 25.15 -62.27
CA ASN A 8 22.99 24.65 -60.93
C ASN A 8 21.62 23.94 -60.96
N SER A 9 21.58 22.80 -61.65
CA SER A 9 20.46 21.88 -61.59
C SER A 9 20.63 20.95 -60.40
N GLY A 10 19.78 21.15 -59.39
CA GLY A 10 19.18 20.10 -58.57
C GLY A 10 20.11 19.25 -57.69
N ASN A 11 20.20 19.61 -56.41
CA ASN A 11 20.42 18.64 -55.33
C ASN A 11 19.41 18.89 -54.20
N ASN A 12 18.12 18.65 -54.51
CA ASN A 12 17.07 18.50 -53.50
C ASN A 12 17.11 17.06 -52.98
N GLN A 13 18.08 16.75 -52.12
CA GLN A 13 18.01 15.52 -51.32
C GLN A 13 17.05 15.76 -50.15
N PRO A 14 16.01 14.94 -49.96
CA PRO A 14 15.17 15.04 -48.77
C PRO A 14 15.98 14.72 -47.52
N ARG A 15 15.85 15.57 -46.50
CA ARG A 15 16.44 15.31 -45.17
C ARG A 15 15.97 13.94 -44.66
N PRO A 16 16.85 13.12 -44.06
CA PRO A 16 16.41 11.91 -43.38
C PRO A 16 15.46 12.30 -42.22
N PRO A 17 14.42 11.49 -41.95
CA PRO A 17 13.51 11.77 -40.84
C PRO A 17 14.29 11.84 -39.52
N ALA A 18 13.92 12.80 -38.67
CA ALA A 18 14.44 12.91 -37.32
C ALA A 18 14.29 11.57 -36.60
N ARG A 19 15.36 11.10 -35.94
CA ARG A 19 15.28 9.92 -35.07
C ARG A 19 14.25 10.20 -33.99
N ASP A 20 13.26 9.31 -33.88
CA ASP A 20 12.32 9.32 -32.76
C ASP A 20 13.10 9.39 -31.44
N PRO A 21 12.66 10.23 -30.47
CA PRO A 21 13.20 10.16 -29.12
C PRO A 21 12.98 8.74 -28.56
N PRO A 22 13.87 8.24 -27.69
CA PRO A 22 13.70 6.91 -27.12
C PRO A 22 12.32 6.82 -26.47
N ARG A 23 11.46 5.95 -27.00
CA ARG A 23 10.19 5.60 -26.38
C ARG A 23 10.49 5.18 -24.95
N THR A 24 10.07 6.00 -23.99
CA THR A 24 9.99 5.63 -22.58
C THR A 24 9.29 4.28 -22.54
N ARG A 25 10.01 3.25 -22.06
CA ARG A 25 9.44 1.92 -21.85
C ARG A 25 8.29 2.11 -20.86
N ILE A 26 7.06 2.14 -21.37
CA ILE A 26 5.88 1.90 -20.53
C ILE A 26 6.11 0.48 -20.00
N ALA A 27 6.15 0.34 -18.68
CA ALA A 27 6.32 -0.95 -18.02
C ALA A 27 5.40 -1.98 -18.70
N SER A 28 5.94 -3.16 -19.03
CA SER A 28 5.14 -4.20 -19.66
C SER A 28 3.99 -4.53 -18.72
N VAL A 29 2.83 -4.90 -19.26
CA VAL A 29 1.70 -5.41 -18.46
C VAL A 29 2.17 -6.58 -17.56
N ASP A 30 3.24 -7.28 -17.94
CA ASP A 30 3.89 -8.32 -17.15
C ASP A 30 4.66 -7.82 -15.91
N ASP A 31 5.13 -6.56 -15.89
CA ASP A 31 5.74 -5.94 -14.69
C ASP A 31 4.67 -5.63 -13.62
N VAL A 32 3.41 -5.55 -14.02
CA VAL A 32 2.26 -5.26 -13.14
C VAL A 32 1.81 -6.51 -12.36
N PHE A 33 2.21 -7.71 -12.80
CA PHE A 33 1.76 -8.99 -12.22
C PHE A 33 2.78 -9.71 -11.34
N ALA A 34 3.95 -9.12 -11.08
CA ALA A 34 4.82 -9.54 -9.97
C ALA A 34 4.38 -8.91 -8.63
N THR A 35 3.08 -8.80 -8.39
CA THR A 35 2.47 -8.04 -7.27
C THR A 35 2.01 -8.92 -6.11
N GLY A 36 2.49 -10.16 -6.03
CA GLY A 36 2.32 -11.01 -4.85
C GLY A 36 3.34 -10.67 -3.75
N PRO A 37 3.15 -11.18 -2.51
CA PRO A 37 4.04 -10.89 -1.40
C PRO A 37 5.42 -11.49 -1.63
N ASN A 38 5.50 -12.60 -2.39
CA ASN A 38 6.75 -13.26 -2.79
C ASN A 38 7.65 -12.38 -3.67
N ALA A 39 7.14 -11.28 -4.23
CA ALA A 39 7.96 -10.31 -4.95
C ALA A 39 8.66 -9.30 -4.02
N LEU A 40 8.24 -9.22 -2.75
CA LEU A 40 8.87 -8.35 -1.76
C LEU A 40 10.14 -9.02 -1.20
N THR A 41 11.23 -8.28 -1.25
CA THR A 41 12.53 -8.75 -0.74
C THR A 41 12.59 -8.69 0.79
N VAL A 42 13.00 -9.79 1.43
CA VAL A 42 13.09 -9.91 2.90
C VAL A 42 14.55 -9.89 3.34
N LYS A 43 14.86 -9.08 4.35
CA LYS A 43 16.18 -9.06 4.99
C LYS A 43 16.33 -10.24 5.96
N GLY A 44 16.98 -11.30 5.50
CA GLY A 44 17.21 -12.48 6.33
C GLY A 44 15.98 -13.38 6.43
N GLN A 45 15.73 -13.95 7.62
CA GLN A 45 14.61 -14.86 7.85
C GLN A 45 13.44 -14.12 8.55
N PRO A 46 12.19 -14.33 8.11
CA PRO A 46 11.02 -13.74 8.77
C PRO A 46 10.81 -14.31 10.17
N THR A 47 10.27 -13.50 11.07
CA THR A 47 9.94 -13.90 12.44
C THR A 47 8.50 -14.40 12.50
N LEU A 48 8.33 -15.72 12.57
CA LEU A 48 7.02 -16.38 12.43
C LEU A 48 6.54 -17.07 13.70
N GLN A 49 7.42 -17.29 14.67
CA GLN A 49 7.17 -18.19 15.81
C GLN A 49 6.08 -17.68 16.77
N HIS A 50 5.84 -16.38 16.80
CA HIS A 50 4.86 -15.71 17.67
C HIS A 50 3.53 -15.43 16.95
N ILE A 51 3.43 -15.76 15.66
CA ILE A 51 2.25 -15.51 14.85
C ILE A 51 1.23 -16.60 15.11
N ASP A 52 -0.01 -16.21 15.37
CA ASP A 52 -1.12 -17.13 15.54
C ASP A 52 -1.72 -17.47 14.17
N PHE A 53 -1.10 -18.42 13.48
CA PHE A 53 -1.59 -18.89 12.18
C PHE A 53 -2.95 -19.59 12.28
N THR A 54 -3.25 -20.21 13.43
CA THR A 54 -4.57 -20.81 13.65
C THR A 54 -5.64 -19.73 13.66
N PHE A 55 -5.40 -18.61 14.35
CA PHE A 55 -6.30 -17.46 14.31
C PHE A 55 -6.37 -16.84 12.91
N LEU A 56 -5.23 -16.67 12.23
CA LEU A 56 -5.17 -16.15 10.86
C LEU A 56 -6.06 -16.95 9.89
N ASP A 57 -6.14 -18.28 10.05
CA ASP A 57 -6.90 -19.16 9.16
C ASP A 57 -8.36 -19.38 9.59
N SER A 58 -8.65 -19.26 10.89
CA SER A 58 -9.97 -19.60 11.46
C SER A 58 -10.85 -18.39 11.76
N PHE A 59 -10.26 -17.20 11.98
CA PHE A 59 -11.04 -15.98 12.24
C PHE A 59 -11.99 -15.68 11.08
N ARG A 60 -13.19 -15.20 11.42
CA ARG A 60 -14.18 -14.75 10.45
C ARG A 60 -14.69 -13.37 10.81
N PHE A 61 -14.75 -12.50 9.83
CA PHE A 61 -15.43 -11.21 9.89
C PHE A 61 -16.96 -11.42 9.96
N PRO A 62 -17.76 -10.36 10.24
CA PRO A 62 -19.22 -10.48 10.33
C PRO A 62 -19.90 -11.06 9.08
N ASP A 63 -19.27 -10.88 7.91
CA ASP A 63 -19.67 -11.47 6.62
C ASP A 63 -19.38 -12.98 6.51
N ARG A 64 -18.85 -13.60 7.58
CA ARG A 64 -18.45 -15.01 7.68
C ARG A 64 -17.27 -15.39 6.77
N GLN A 65 -16.56 -14.43 6.22
CA GLN A 65 -15.34 -14.65 5.45
C GLN A 65 -14.09 -14.40 6.30
N GLY A 66 -12.97 -15.00 5.90
CA GLY A 66 -11.70 -14.86 6.60
C GLY A 66 -11.02 -13.51 6.36
N PHE A 67 -9.77 -13.42 6.84
CA PHE A 67 -8.89 -12.35 6.40
C PHE A 67 -8.69 -12.39 4.87
N PRO A 68 -8.53 -11.21 4.22
CA PRO A 68 -8.23 -11.13 2.79
C PRO A 68 -7.01 -11.97 2.42
N ASP A 69 -7.05 -12.60 1.24
CA ASP A 69 -6.00 -13.52 0.79
C ASP A 69 -4.66 -12.80 0.67
N SER A 70 -4.66 -11.56 0.17
CA SER A 70 -3.48 -10.71 0.04
C SER A 70 -2.78 -10.47 1.37
N TYR A 71 -3.56 -10.20 2.43
CA TYR A 71 -3.05 -10.05 3.78
C TYR A 71 -2.52 -11.36 4.36
N ARG A 72 -3.26 -12.48 4.23
CA ARG A 72 -2.80 -13.76 4.79
C ARG A 72 -1.47 -14.18 4.16
N ALA A 73 -1.34 -14.03 2.85
CA ALA A 73 -0.12 -14.35 2.13
C ALA A 73 1.02 -13.39 2.51
N PHE A 74 0.75 -12.09 2.69
CA PHE A 74 1.72 -11.13 3.21
C PHE A 74 2.23 -11.55 4.60
N ILE A 75 1.35 -11.87 5.56
CA ILE A 75 1.75 -12.27 6.92
C ILE A 75 2.59 -13.56 6.91
N ARG A 76 2.26 -14.53 6.05
CA ARG A 76 3.05 -15.77 5.91
C ARG A 76 4.44 -15.53 5.32
N HIS A 77 4.58 -14.54 4.46
CA HIS A 77 5.85 -14.17 3.83
C HIS A 77 6.72 -13.29 4.73
N ALA A 78 6.13 -12.24 5.31
CA ALA A 78 6.84 -11.19 6.03
C ALA A 78 6.95 -11.46 7.54
N GLY A 79 5.96 -12.13 8.12
CA GLY A 79 5.82 -12.26 9.55
C GLY A 79 5.53 -10.92 10.25
N TRP A 80 6.16 -10.70 11.40
CA TRP A 80 6.23 -9.38 12.04
C TRP A 80 7.45 -8.63 11.54
N ALA A 81 7.21 -7.50 10.88
CA ALA A 81 8.28 -6.80 10.19
C ALA A 81 7.98 -5.32 10.00
N ARG A 82 9.04 -4.55 9.75
CA ARG A 82 8.96 -3.21 9.18
C ARG A 82 8.98 -3.32 7.66
N THR A 83 7.88 -2.92 7.03
CA THR A 83 7.70 -2.87 5.57
C THR A 83 8.09 -1.50 5.02
N PHE A 84 8.88 -1.50 3.96
CA PHE A 84 9.48 -0.34 3.30
C PHE A 84 10.25 0.60 4.24
N GLY A 85 10.68 0.09 5.40
CA GLY A 85 11.38 0.88 6.41
C GLY A 85 10.50 1.88 7.15
N LEU A 86 9.16 1.70 7.15
CA LEU A 86 8.23 2.62 7.82
C LEU A 86 6.99 1.94 8.43
N TRP A 87 6.42 0.96 7.74
CA TRP A 87 5.10 0.42 8.06
C TRP A 87 5.19 -0.86 8.89
N LEU A 88 4.37 -0.94 9.92
CA LEU A 88 4.17 -2.12 10.75
C LEU A 88 2.79 -2.69 10.41
N ILE A 89 2.76 -3.79 9.65
CA ILE A 89 1.52 -4.52 9.38
C ILE A 89 1.35 -5.54 10.49
N TYR A 90 0.24 -5.46 11.24
CA TYR A 90 0.05 -6.22 12.47
C TYR A 90 -0.47 -7.62 12.16
N PRO A 91 0.31 -8.70 12.36
CA PRO A 91 -0.22 -10.07 12.30
C PRO A 91 -1.15 -10.35 13.49
N PRO A 92 -2.01 -11.38 13.41
CA PRO A 92 -2.51 -12.02 14.60
C PRO A 92 -1.34 -12.68 15.33
N VAL A 93 -1.21 -12.44 16.62
CA VAL A 93 -0.12 -13.00 17.44
C VAL A 93 -0.67 -13.88 18.55
N LEU A 94 0.16 -14.80 19.03
CA LEU A 94 -0.12 -15.61 20.20
C LEU A 94 -0.31 -14.73 21.45
N PRO A 95 -1.04 -15.20 22.48
CA PRO A 95 -1.12 -14.49 23.75
C PRO A 95 0.27 -14.21 24.35
N GLY A 96 0.43 -13.05 24.98
CA GLY A 96 1.70 -12.64 25.62
C GLY A 96 2.61 -11.77 24.75
N PHE A 97 2.14 -11.31 23.58
CA PHE A 97 2.87 -10.39 22.71
C PHE A 97 2.10 -9.08 22.49
N ALA A 98 2.81 -7.95 22.51
CA ALA A 98 2.21 -6.62 22.44
C ALA A 98 1.77 -6.21 21.03
N ASP A 99 2.46 -6.72 20.00
CA ASP A 99 2.42 -6.21 18.64
C ASP A 99 1.37 -6.92 17.74
N GLY A 100 0.24 -7.28 18.34
CA GLY A 100 -0.82 -8.06 17.70
C GLY A 100 -1.95 -7.25 17.10
N TRP A 101 -2.54 -7.76 16.03
CA TRP A 101 -3.78 -7.24 15.46
C TRP A 101 -4.91 -7.19 16.51
N GLN A 102 -5.07 -8.26 17.30
CA GLN A 102 -6.12 -8.35 18.32
C GLN A 102 -5.98 -7.30 19.45
N GLY A 103 -4.77 -6.79 19.69
CA GLY A 103 -4.46 -5.82 20.74
C GLY A 103 -4.26 -4.42 20.18
N ARG A 104 -3.08 -4.18 19.57
CA ARG A 104 -2.66 -2.85 19.13
C ARG A 104 -3.56 -2.29 18.03
N ALA A 105 -3.85 -3.07 16.98
CA ALA A 105 -4.67 -2.60 15.87
C ALA A 105 -6.13 -2.36 16.29
N ARG A 106 -6.67 -3.19 17.18
CA ARG A 106 -7.98 -2.96 17.81
C ARG A 106 -8.05 -1.62 18.56
N ASN A 107 -7.04 -1.29 19.36
CA ASN A 107 -7.00 -0.02 20.10
C ASN A 107 -6.88 1.17 19.15
N LEU A 108 -6.04 1.06 18.10
CA LEU A 108 -5.94 2.09 17.06
C LEU A 108 -7.26 2.29 16.31
N THR A 109 -8.00 1.21 16.05
CA THR A 109 -9.33 1.29 15.43
C THR A 109 -10.33 2.04 16.30
N ALA A 110 -10.33 1.79 17.61
CA ALA A 110 -11.19 2.53 18.54
C ALA A 110 -10.82 4.02 18.59
N HIS A 111 -9.53 4.34 18.57
CA HIS A 111 -9.05 5.72 18.54
C HIS A 111 -9.43 6.44 17.24
N LEU A 112 -9.18 5.81 16.08
CA LEU A 112 -9.60 6.32 14.77
C LEU A 112 -11.08 6.71 14.78
N ARG A 113 -11.96 5.80 15.22
CA ARG A 113 -13.41 6.07 15.27
C ARG A 113 -13.78 7.23 16.19
N SER A 114 -13.06 7.42 17.29
CA SER A 114 -13.26 8.59 18.16
C SER A 114 -12.90 9.88 17.43
N VAL A 115 -11.71 9.94 16.83
CA VAL A 115 -11.19 11.12 16.14
C VAL A 115 -12.07 11.52 14.97
N TYR A 116 -12.52 10.55 14.16
CA TYR A 116 -13.38 10.84 13.02
C TYR A 116 -14.80 11.22 13.43
N ARG A 117 -15.32 10.71 14.56
CA ARG A 117 -16.61 11.17 15.08
C ARG A 117 -16.53 12.62 15.56
N GLU A 118 -15.48 12.97 16.29
CA GLU A 118 -15.22 14.36 16.70
C GLU A 118 -15.08 15.27 15.48
N GLY A 119 -14.32 14.86 14.46
CA GLY A 119 -14.20 15.60 13.21
C GLY A 119 -15.53 15.76 12.46
N GLN A 120 -16.42 14.77 12.50
CA GLN A 120 -17.76 14.89 11.93
C GLN A 120 -18.62 15.91 12.69
N ASP A 121 -18.60 15.86 14.02
CA ASP A 121 -19.33 16.79 14.89
C ASP A 121 -18.85 18.24 14.69
N ASP A 122 -17.56 18.42 14.40
CA ASP A 122 -16.92 19.72 14.13
C ASP A 122 -16.97 20.14 12.63
N GLU A 123 -17.62 19.37 11.76
CA GLU A 123 -17.78 19.64 10.31
C GLU A 123 -16.44 19.72 9.54
N PHE A 124 -15.46 18.89 9.91
CA PHE A 124 -14.14 18.84 9.29
C PHE A 124 -14.10 17.94 8.05
N ASP A 125 -14.90 18.27 7.03
CA ASP A 125 -15.10 17.44 5.83
C ASP A 125 -13.79 17.09 5.08
N TRP A 126 -12.72 17.88 5.22
CA TRP A 126 -11.40 17.54 4.67
C TRP A 126 -10.80 16.24 5.21
N MET A 127 -11.33 15.71 6.33
CA MET A 127 -10.85 14.46 6.92
C MET A 127 -11.28 13.23 6.11
N ILE A 128 -12.36 13.33 5.34
CA ILE A 128 -12.93 12.23 4.53
C ILE A 128 -12.84 12.50 3.03
N GLU A 129 -12.91 13.76 2.61
CA GLU A 129 -12.87 14.16 1.21
C GLU A 129 -11.41 14.21 0.68
N PRO A 130 -11.21 13.99 -0.63
CA PRO A 130 -12.22 13.80 -1.67
C PRO A 130 -12.64 12.33 -1.87
N ASP A 131 -12.00 11.39 -1.18
CA ASP A 131 -12.08 9.98 -1.54
C ASP A 131 -13.28 9.25 -0.91
N GLY A 132 -13.84 9.75 0.20
CA GLY A 132 -14.91 9.08 0.94
C GLY A 132 -15.99 10.01 1.47
N ASP A 133 -16.86 9.43 2.30
CA ASP A 133 -17.95 10.12 3.00
C ASP A 133 -18.01 9.69 4.48
N TRP A 134 -18.81 10.39 5.30
CA TRP A 134 -18.86 10.21 6.75
C TRP A 134 -19.45 8.86 7.20
N SER A 135 -20.00 8.04 6.29
CA SER A 135 -20.39 6.67 6.63
C SER A 135 -19.20 5.71 6.72
N LEU A 136 -18.05 6.06 6.11
CA LEU A 136 -16.89 5.21 5.99
C LEU A 136 -16.19 4.90 7.34
N PRO A 137 -15.93 5.86 8.26
CA PRO A 137 -15.14 5.59 9.46
C PRO A 137 -15.65 4.46 10.36
N ASP A 138 -16.96 4.20 10.36
CA ASP A 138 -17.55 3.12 11.15
C ASP A 138 -17.17 1.72 10.63
N SER A 139 -16.97 1.57 9.32
CA SER A 139 -16.57 0.30 8.71
C SER A 139 -15.06 0.07 8.70
N LEU A 140 -14.27 1.11 8.95
CA LEU A 140 -12.80 1.04 8.90
C LEU A 140 -12.23 0.26 10.09
N GLN A 141 -11.28 -0.63 9.80
CA GLN A 141 -10.50 -1.36 10.79
C GLN A 141 -9.01 -1.22 10.50
N VAL A 142 -8.25 -0.77 11.51
CA VAL A 142 -6.79 -0.68 11.41
C VAL A 142 -6.18 -2.06 11.30
N PHE A 143 -5.24 -2.22 10.38
CA PHE A 143 -4.40 -3.42 10.26
C PHE A 143 -2.91 -3.10 10.14
N GLY A 144 -2.55 -1.84 9.95
CA GLY A 144 -1.15 -1.40 9.96
C GLY A 144 -0.98 0.01 10.49
N TRP A 145 0.24 0.32 10.91
CA TRP A 145 0.63 1.60 11.47
C TRP A 145 2.00 2.00 10.97
N SER A 146 2.18 3.25 10.58
CA SER A 146 3.50 3.76 10.24
C SER A 146 4.18 4.38 11.45
N GLU A 147 5.50 4.32 11.49
CA GLU A 147 6.29 4.97 12.54
C GLU A 147 6.17 6.52 12.50
N ASN A 148 5.60 7.10 11.44
CA ASN A 148 5.32 8.54 11.31
C ASN A 148 3.87 8.94 11.62
N GLY A 149 3.01 8.02 12.08
CA GLY A 149 1.67 8.38 12.58
C GLY A 149 0.49 8.18 11.63
N ASP A 150 0.70 7.47 10.52
CA ASP A 150 -0.34 7.13 9.54
C ASP A 150 -0.84 5.69 9.79
N ALA A 151 -2.11 5.42 9.47
CA ALA A 151 -2.75 4.11 9.66
C ALA A 151 -3.16 3.49 8.33
N LEU A 152 -2.96 2.17 8.20
CA LEU A 152 -3.56 1.37 7.14
C LEU A 152 -4.85 0.72 7.64
N LEU A 153 -5.88 0.79 6.81
CA LEU A 153 -7.26 0.49 7.17
C LEU A 153 -7.89 -0.43 6.12
N TRP A 154 -8.66 -1.41 6.56
CA TRP A 154 -9.64 -2.10 5.71
C TRP A 154 -11.00 -1.44 5.84
N ASP A 155 -11.67 -1.22 4.73
CA ASP A 155 -13.12 -1.04 4.74
C ASP A 155 -13.80 -2.42 4.81
N THR A 156 -14.26 -2.77 6.01
CA THR A 156 -14.83 -4.11 6.26
C THR A 156 -16.29 -4.27 5.86
N ALA A 157 -16.94 -3.18 5.41
CA ALA A 157 -18.31 -3.23 4.88
C ALA A 157 -18.36 -3.44 3.36
N SER A 158 -17.25 -3.19 2.65
CA SER A 158 -17.21 -3.15 1.18
C SER A 158 -16.36 -4.26 0.57
N ARG A 159 -16.46 -5.50 1.09
CA ARG A 159 -15.69 -6.63 0.54
C ARG A 159 -15.99 -6.84 -0.95
N GLY A 160 -14.93 -6.93 -1.74
CA GLY A 160 -15.00 -7.25 -3.16
C GLY A 160 -15.42 -8.69 -3.42
N THR A 161 -15.81 -8.98 -4.67
CA THR A 161 -16.15 -10.35 -5.11
C THR A 161 -14.96 -11.29 -5.15
N ASP A 162 -13.75 -10.73 -5.16
CA ASP A 162 -12.46 -11.42 -5.01
C ASP A 162 -12.13 -11.78 -3.55
N GLY A 163 -13.00 -11.39 -2.60
CA GLY A 163 -12.78 -11.63 -1.18
C GLY A 163 -11.83 -10.64 -0.52
N GLU A 164 -11.40 -9.58 -1.22
CA GLU A 164 -10.52 -8.55 -0.68
C GLU A 164 -11.30 -7.39 -0.04
N PHE A 165 -10.68 -6.73 0.94
CA PHE A 165 -11.21 -5.48 1.47
C PHE A 165 -10.48 -4.31 0.83
N PRO A 166 -11.20 -3.25 0.40
CA PRO A 166 -10.57 -2.00 0.00
C PRO A 166 -9.64 -1.49 1.10
N VAL A 167 -8.44 -1.07 0.68
CA VAL A 167 -7.40 -0.57 1.58
C VAL A 167 -7.36 0.94 1.51
N TRP A 168 -7.32 1.55 2.70
CA TRP A 168 -7.25 2.99 2.91
C TRP A 168 -6.06 3.36 3.78
N GLU A 169 -5.58 4.60 3.62
CA GLU A 169 -4.61 5.26 4.48
C GLU A 169 -5.30 6.40 5.22
N SER A 170 -5.25 6.38 6.56
CA SER A 170 -5.53 7.59 7.33
C SER A 170 -4.22 8.28 7.68
N ARG A 171 -4.03 9.51 7.19
CA ARG A 171 -2.80 10.26 7.42
C ARG A 171 -2.93 11.10 8.66
N SER A 172 -2.12 10.81 9.68
CA SER A 172 -2.14 11.48 11.00
C SER A 172 -3.54 11.54 11.64
N PHE A 173 -4.43 10.58 11.33
CA PHE A 173 -5.84 10.61 11.70
C PHE A 173 -6.62 11.88 11.28
N ASN A 174 -6.19 12.53 10.20
CA ASN A 174 -6.72 13.82 9.77
C ASN A 174 -7.07 13.90 8.27
N SER A 175 -6.90 12.81 7.52
CA SER A 175 -7.40 12.67 6.15
C SER A 175 -7.43 11.20 5.73
N LEU A 176 -8.41 10.81 4.90
CA LEU A 176 -8.53 9.47 4.33
C LEU A 176 -8.16 9.47 2.85
N HIS A 177 -7.40 8.46 2.44
CA HIS A 177 -6.96 8.27 1.06
C HIS A 177 -7.18 6.82 0.67
N ARG A 178 -7.86 6.57 -0.45
CA ARG A 178 -8.06 5.20 -0.94
C ARG A 178 -6.79 4.72 -1.64
N LEU A 179 -6.28 3.56 -1.23
CA LEU A 179 -5.04 2.99 -1.79
C LEU A 179 -5.28 1.90 -2.84
N GLY A 180 -6.40 1.17 -2.77
CA GLY A 180 -6.70 0.08 -3.70
C GLY A 180 -7.81 -0.85 -3.22
N GLY A 181 -8.13 -1.86 -4.02
CA GLY A 181 -9.09 -2.92 -3.68
C GLY A 181 -8.53 -4.03 -2.78
N SER A 182 -7.21 -4.11 -2.64
CA SER A 182 -6.50 -5.15 -1.86
C SER A 182 -5.18 -4.62 -1.30
N LEU A 183 -4.53 -5.40 -0.42
CA LEU A 183 -3.18 -5.06 0.06
C LEU A 183 -2.16 -5.04 -1.09
N TYR A 184 -2.28 -5.94 -2.05
CA TYR A 184 -1.35 -5.98 -3.20
C TYR A 184 -1.45 -4.75 -4.08
N GLU A 185 -2.66 -4.23 -4.29
CA GLU A 185 -2.84 -2.96 -5.01
C GLU A 185 -2.31 -1.76 -4.21
N ALA A 186 -2.40 -1.80 -2.89
CA ALA A 186 -1.93 -0.72 -2.03
C ALA A 186 -0.39 -0.66 -1.91
N LEU A 187 0.29 -1.81 -1.88
CA LEU A 187 1.74 -1.91 -1.63
C LEU A 187 2.62 -1.05 -2.57
N PRO A 188 2.42 -1.01 -3.91
CA PRO A 188 3.19 -0.14 -4.80
C PRO A 188 3.13 1.34 -4.45
N SER A 189 1.94 1.85 -4.10
CA SER A 189 1.73 3.25 -3.70
C SER A 189 2.44 3.54 -2.37
N ILE A 190 2.32 2.64 -1.40
CA ILE A 190 3.00 2.72 -0.11
C ILE A 190 4.53 2.73 -0.30
N ARG A 191 5.06 1.83 -1.14
CA ARG A 191 6.49 1.74 -1.46
C ARG A 191 6.99 3.03 -2.08
N THR A 192 6.27 3.55 -3.08
CA THR A 192 6.63 4.76 -3.80
C THR A 192 6.70 5.96 -2.86
N ARG A 193 5.65 6.17 -2.05
CA ARG A 193 5.58 7.27 -1.08
C ARG A 193 6.69 7.17 -0.04
N THR A 194 6.95 5.98 0.49
CA THR A 194 8.01 5.77 1.47
C THR A 194 9.40 6.02 0.88
N ALA A 195 9.64 5.59 -0.37
CA ALA A 195 10.88 5.84 -1.08
C ALA A 195 11.09 7.34 -1.39
N SER A 196 10.01 8.10 -1.65
CA SER A 196 10.10 9.55 -1.81
C SER A 196 10.50 10.28 -0.53
N LEU A 197 10.17 9.73 0.64
CA LEU A 197 10.50 10.34 1.94
C LEU A 197 11.90 9.95 2.44
N PHE A 198 12.30 8.70 2.24
CA PHE A 198 13.52 8.14 2.88
C PHE A 198 14.55 7.59 1.89
N GLY A 199 14.29 7.69 0.58
CA GLY A 199 15.11 7.10 -0.46
C GLY A 199 14.86 5.60 -0.67
N PRO A 200 15.51 4.99 -1.68
CA PRO A 200 15.36 3.57 -1.98
C PRO A 200 15.91 2.71 -0.84
N ARG A 201 15.28 1.55 -0.62
CA ARG A 201 15.70 0.55 0.39
C ARG A 201 16.31 -0.67 -0.29
N ALA A 202 17.28 -1.29 0.37
CA ALA A 202 17.88 -2.54 -0.10
C ALA A 202 16.95 -3.75 0.03
N TYR A 203 16.02 -3.69 1.00
CA TYR A 203 15.02 -4.70 1.25
C TYR A 203 13.66 -4.04 1.47
N ASP A 204 12.60 -4.72 1.04
CA ASP A 204 11.23 -4.27 1.22
C ASP A 204 10.71 -4.61 2.61
N ILE A 205 11.20 -5.69 3.22
CA ILE A 205 10.74 -6.20 4.51
C ILE A 205 11.96 -6.40 5.41
N GLU A 206 11.92 -5.77 6.58
CA GLU A 206 12.90 -5.94 7.65
C GLU A 206 12.22 -6.63 8.85
N PRO A 207 12.40 -7.95 9.03
CA PRO A 207 11.82 -8.69 10.15
C PRO A 207 12.19 -8.08 11.49
N LEU A 208 11.21 -8.02 12.39
CA LEU A 208 11.36 -7.48 13.74
C LEU A 208 11.28 -8.61 14.76
N LEU A 209 12.00 -8.44 15.87
CA LEU A 209 11.83 -9.33 17.01
C LEU A 209 10.49 -9.02 17.68
N PRO A 210 9.71 -10.05 18.05
CA PRO A 210 8.47 -9.83 18.78
C PRO A 210 8.74 -9.30 20.19
N ILE A 211 7.87 -8.41 20.69
CA ILE A 211 7.97 -7.85 22.03
C ILE A 211 7.02 -8.61 22.98
N PRO A 212 7.54 -9.35 23.97
CA PRO A 212 6.73 -9.95 25.03
C PRO A 212 6.05 -8.89 25.89
N LEU A 213 4.85 -9.20 26.40
CA LEU A 213 4.12 -8.40 27.39
C LEU A 213 4.66 -8.57 28.81
#